data_AF-A0A7Y3IB95-F1
#
_entry.id   AF-A0A7Y3IB95-F1
#
_cell.length_a   1.000
_cell.length_b   1.000
_cell.length_c   1.000
_cell.angle_alpha   90.00
_cell.angle_beta   90.00
_cell.angle_gamma   90.00
#
_symmetry.space_group_name_H-M   'P 1'
#
loop_
_entity.id
_entity.type
_entity.pdbx_description
1 polymer ?
#
loop_
_entity_poly.entity_id
_entity_poly.type
_entity_poly.pdbx_seq_one_letter_code
_entity_poly.pdbx_strand_id
1 'polypeptide(L)'
;METVIQLLGQISSFVWGPLFLVPLLLLTGLYLTIRLKGLQFRELWHSLWLALVVRKEHGAEGDISHFQALMTALAATVGTGNIVG
;
A
#
# COMPACT_ATOMS: atom_id res chain seq x y z
N MET A 1 1.04 15.13 -35.08
CA MET A 1 0.81 15.39 -33.64
C MET A 1 -0.33 14.53 -33.10
N GLU A 2 -1.44 14.40 -33.84
CA GLU A 2 -2.60 13.57 -33.46
C GLU A 2 -2.29 12.08 -33.29
N THR A 3 -1.49 11.47 -34.17
CA THR A 3 -1.12 10.04 -34.08
C THR A 3 -0.36 9.69 -32.81
N VAL A 4 0.49 10.60 -32.31
CA VAL A 4 1.24 10.41 -31.06
C VAL A 4 0.27 10.44 -29.87
N ILE A 5 -0.71 11.34 -29.88
CA ILE A 5 -1.74 11.43 -28.83
C ILE A 5 -2.60 10.17 -28.83
N GLN A 6 -2.98 9.66 -30.00
CA GLN A 6 -3.76 8.42 -30.13
C GLN A 6 -2.97 7.21 -29.61
N LEU A 7 -1.69 7.10 -29.96
CA LEU A 7 -0.82 6.02 -29.47
C LEU A 7 -0.66 6.08 -27.94
N LEU A 8 -0.42 7.28 -27.38
CA LEU A 8 -0.34 7.48 -25.93
C LEU A 8 -1.65 7.14 -25.23
N GLY A 9 -2.80 7.48 -25.83
CA GLY A 9 -4.12 7.13 -25.33
C GLY A 9 -4.35 5.62 -25.27
N GLN A 10 -3.94 4.89 -26.31
CA GLN A 10 -4.04 3.42 -26.35
C GLN A 10 -3.17 2.76 -25.28
N ILE A 11 -1.89 3.18 -25.16
CA ILE A 11 -0.99 2.66 -24.14
C ILE A 11 -1.51 2.96 -22.73
N SER A 12 -1.99 4.18 -22.50
CA SER A 12 -2.59 4.59 -21.23
C SER A 12 -3.79 3.70 -20.88
N SER A 13 -4.73 3.53 -21.81
CA SER A 13 -5.92 2.70 -21.60
C SER A 13 -5.60 1.23 -21.32
N PHE A 14 -4.52 0.72 -21.91
CA PHE A 14 -4.05 -0.64 -21.66
C PHE A 14 -3.39 -0.78 -20.28
N VAL A 15 -2.45 0.11 -19.94
CA VAL A 15 -1.69 0.07 -18.67
C VAL A 15 -2.58 0.32 -17.47
N TRP A 16 -3.48 1.30 -17.56
CA TRP A 16 -4.44 1.63 -16.49
C TRP A 16 -5.72 0.80 -16.56
N GLY A 17 -5.84 -0.06 -17.57
CA GLY A 17 -6.99 -0.93 -17.76
C GLY A 17 -7.07 -2.02 -16.67
N PRO A 18 -8.28 -2.46 -16.30
CA PRO A 18 -8.48 -3.46 -15.26
C PRO A 18 -7.82 -4.80 -15.60
N LEU A 19 -7.68 -5.13 -16.89
CA LEU A 19 -7.07 -6.38 -17.34
C LEU A 19 -5.55 -6.45 -17.15
N PHE A 20 -4.86 -5.31 -17.04
CA PHE A 20 -3.41 -5.28 -16.85
C PHE A 20 -3.05 -4.90 -15.41
N LEU A 21 -3.61 -3.80 -14.91
CA LEU A 21 -3.21 -3.23 -13.62
C LEU A 21 -3.62 -4.13 -12.44
N VAL A 22 -4.85 -4.68 -12.47
CA VAL A 22 -5.36 -5.50 -11.36
C VAL A 22 -4.57 -6.81 -11.22
N PRO A 23 -4.37 -7.63 -12.29
CA PRO A 23 -3.54 -8.82 -12.18
C PRO A 23 -2.09 -8.50 -11.81
N LEU A 24 -1.52 -7.41 -12.33
CA LEU A 24 -0.14 -7.03 -12.01
C LEU A 24 0.03 -6.78 -10.50
N LEU A 25 -0.87 -5.99 -9.90
CA LEU A 25 -0.82 -5.71 -8.46
C LEU A 25 -1.12 -6.96 -7.63
N LEU A 26 -2.12 -7.76 -8.04
CA LEU A 26 -2.49 -8.98 -7.32
C LEU A 26 -1.39 -10.04 -7.36
N LEU A 27 -0.80 -10.29 -8.53
CA LEU A 27 0.30 -11.25 -8.69
C LEU A 27 1.55 -10.78 -7.96
N THR A 28 1.87 -9.48 -7.99
CA THR A 28 3.00 -8.93 -7.24
C THR A 28 2.78 -9.10 -5.74
N GLY A 29 1.58 -8.79 -5.24
CA GLY A 29 1.22 -9.00 -3.83
C GLY A 29 1.30 -10.47 -3.43
N LEU A 30 0.77 -11.37 -4.25
CA LEU A 30 0.79 -12.82 -3.99
C LEU A 30 2.23 -13.37 -4.02
N TYR A 31 3.03 -12.96 -5.00
CA TYR A 31 4.44 -13.34 -5.11
C TYR A 31 5.22 -12.94 -3.86
N LEU A 32 5.08 -11.68 -3.42
CA LEU A 32 5.73 -11.19 -2.21
C LEU A 32 5.22 -11.93 -0.96
N THR A 33 3.93 -12.23 -0.89
CA THR A 33 3.34 -12.98 0.22
C THR A 33 3.93 -14.39 0.33
N ILE A 34 4.07 -15.11 -0.77
CA ILE A 34 4.68 -16.45 -0.79
C ILE A 34 6.16 -16.36 -0.44
N ARG A 35 6.90 -15.44 -1.05
CA ARG A 35 8.35 -15.25 -0.85
C ARG A 35 8.69 -14.85 0.58
N LEU A 36 7.84 -14.05 1.22
CA LEU A 36 7.96 -13.63 2.61
C LEU A 36 7.31 -14.60 3.60
N LYS A 37 6.82 -15.76 3.13
CA LYS A 37 6.18 -16.82 3.95
C LYS A 37 5.00 -16.30 4.77
N GLY A 38 4.13 -15.50 4.15
CA GLY A 38 2.93 -14.94 4.78
C GLY A 38 3.25 -13.97 5.91
N LEU A 39 4.28 -13.12 5.74
CA LEU A 39 4.74 -12.16 6.74
C LEU A 39 3.60 -11.30 7.30
N GLN A 40 2.63 -10.92 6.45
CA GLN A 40 1.48 -10.13 6.86
C GLN A 40 0.65 -10.84 7.94
N PHE A 41 0.55 -12.16 7.93
CA PHE A 41 -0.21 -12.89 8.95
C PHE A 41 0.63 -13.17 10.21
N ARG A 42 1.94 -13.34 10.04
CA ARG A 42 2.86 -13.68 11.15
C ARG A 42 3.18 -12.47 12.03
N GLU A 43 3.46 -11.33 11.41
CA GLU A 43 3.96 -10.14 12.12
C GLU A 43 2.87 -9.11 12.44
N LEU A 44 1.65 -9.28 11.93
CA LEU A 44 0.56 -8.31 12.14
C LEU A 44 0.29 -8.08 13.62
N TRP A 45 0.17 -9.15 14.42
CA TRP A 45 -0.14 -9.00 15.84
C TRP A 45 0.98 -8.29 16.61
N HIS A 46 2.24 -8.66 16.32
CA HIS A 46 3.40 -8.04 16.95
C HIS A 46 3.54 -6.55 16.55
N SER A 47 3.35 -6.26 15.27
CA SER A 47 3.43 -4.90 14.72
C SER A 47 2.32 -3.99 15.26
N LEU A 48 1.09 -4.51 15.39
CA LEU A 48 -0.03 -3.77 15.99
C LEU A 48 0.21 -3.48 17.46
N TRP A 49 0.75 -4.44 18.21
CA TRP A 49 1.12 -4.22 19.61
C TRP A 49 2.19 -3.13 19.72
N LEU A 50 3.22 -3.18 18.88
CA LEU A 50 4.28 -2.17 18.86
C LEU A 50 3.72 -0.78 18.51
N ALA A 51 2.88 -0.69 17.49
CA ALA A 51 2.35 0.60 17.02
C ALA A 51 1.32 1.24 17.98
N LEU A 52 0.55 0.43 18.73
CA LEU A 52 -0.54 0.92 19.59
C LEU A 52 -0.18 0.99 21.07
N VAL A 53 0.66 0.08 21.57
CA VAL A 53 0.96 -0.07 23.01
C VAL A 53 2.30 0.57 23.36
N VAL A 54 3.30 0.45 22.49
CA VAL A 54 4.63 0.99 22.76
C VAL A 54 4.69 2.47 22.37
N ARG A 55 4.68 3.35 23.39
CA ARG A 55 4.71 4.81 23.19
C ARG A 55 6.09 5.40 22.92
N LYS A 56 7.17 4.72 23.32
CA LYS A 56 8.56 5.21 23.18
C LYS A 56 9.54 4.05 23.03
N GLU A 57 10.31 4.05 21.95
CA GLU A 57 11.61 3.38 21.92
C GLU A 57 12.68 4.33 22.47
N HIS A 58 13.52 3.86 23.38
CA HIS A 58 14.70 4.61 23.80
C HIS A 58 15.72 4.60 22.65
N GLY A 59 15.94 5.75 22.00
CA GLY A 59 16.98 5.91 20.97
C GLY A 59 16.52 5.84 19.51
N ALA A 60 15.21 5.89 19.22
CA ALA A 60 14.71 5.94 17.85
C ALA A 60 14.93 7.32 17.20
N GLU A 61 15.65 7.36 16.07
CA GLU A 61 15.78 8.53 15.19
C GLU A 61 14.49 8.72 14.38
N GLY A 62 13.48 9.36 14.97
CA GLY A 62 12.23 9.67 14.28
C GLY A 62 11.54 10.90 14.86
N ASP A 63 11.06 11.78 14.00
CA ASP A 63 10.38 13.03 14.40
C ASP A 63 8.98 12.80 14.99
N ILE A 64 8.39 11.63 14.75
CA ILE A 64 7.04 11.25 15.19
C ILE A 64 7.02 9.82 15.76
N SER A 65 6.11 9.56 16.70
CA SER A 65 5.93 8.22 17.28
C SER A 65 5.37 7.22 16.26
N HIS A 66 5.60 5.91 16.47
CA HIS A 66 5.02 4.84 15.64
C HIS A 66 3.50 4.95 15.51
N PHE A 67 2.82 5.31 16.60
CA PHE A 67 1.38 5.56 16.59
C PHE A 67 1.02 6.72 15.65
N GLN A 68 1.74 7.84 15.72
CA GLN A 68 1.48 8.99 14.84
C GLN A 68 1.73 8.64 13.37
N ALA A 69 2.84 7.94 13.06
CA ALA A 69 3.15 7.49 11.71
C ALA A 69 2.05 6.56 11.16
N LEU A 70 1.57 5.61 11.98
CA LEU A 70 0.46 4.73 11.62
C LEU A 70 -0.82 5.53 11.34
N MET A 71 -1.19 6.46 12.22
CA MET A 71 -2.39 7.29 12.05
C MET A 71 -2.32 8.17 10.81
N THR A 72 -1.15 8.72 10.47
CA THR A 72 -0.94 9.48 9.23
C THR A 72 -1.12 8.60 7.99
N ALA A 73 -0.53 7.40 7.99
CA ALA A 73 -0.67 6.46 6.88
C ALA A 73 -2.14 6.01 6.72
N LEU A 74 -2.85 5.72 7.82
CA LEU A 74 -4.26 5.36 7.81
C LEU A 74 -5.15 6.51 7.30
N ALA A 75 -4.89 7.75 7.73
CA ALA A 75 -5.62 8.91 7.24
C ALA A 75 -5.45 9.12 5.73
N ALA A 76 -4.29 8.76 5.18
CA ALA A 76 -4.03 8.84 3.74
C ALA A 76 -4.73 7.72 2.94
N THR A 77 -4.94 6.55 3.53
CA THR A 77 -5.55 5.39 2.85
C THR A 77 -7.04 5.25 3.08
N VAL A 78 -7.57 5.74 4.20
CA VAL A 78 -9.00 5.74 4.52
C VAL A 78 -9.65 6.99 3.93
N GLY A 79 -10.37 6.83 2.83
CA GLY A 79 -11.06 7.93 2.15
C GLY A 79 -12.46 7.55 1.66
N THR A 80 -13.00 8.38 0.76
CA THR A 80 -14.32 8.16 0.14
C THR A 80 -14.47 6.78 -0.51
N GLY A 81 -13.37 6.22 -1.02
CA GLY A 81 -13.33 4.86 -1.56
C GLY A 81 -13.72 3.77 -0.57
N ASN A 82 -13.51 3.94 0.74
CA ASN A 82 -13.93 2.97 1.78
C ASN A 82 -15.36 3.23 2.31
N ILE A 83 -15.98 4.36 1.96
CA ILE A 83 -17.34 4.74 2.41
C ILE A 83 -18.37 4.42 1.33
N VAL A 84 -18.01 4.64 0.06
CA VAL A 84 -18.91 4.52 -1.10
C VAL A 84 -18.59 3.30 -1.97
N GLY A 85 -17.34 2.82 -1.92
CA GLY A 85 -16.85 1.70 -2.71
C GLY A 85 -17.20 0.32 -2.14
#